data_AF-A0A524CW96-F1
#
_entry.id   AF-A0A524CW96-F1
#
_cell.length_a   1.000
_cell.length_b   1.000
_cell.length_c   1.000
_cell.angle_alpha   90.00
_cell.angle_beta   90.00
_cell.angle_gamma   90.00
#
_symmetry.space_group_name_H-M   'P 1'
#
loop_
_entity.id
_entity.type
_entity.pdbx_description
1 polymer ?
#
loop_
_entity_poly.entity_id
_entity_poly.type
_entity_poly.pdbx_seq_one_letter_code
_entity_poly.pdbx_strand_id
1 'polypeptide(L)' 'ARIKRLYNVTVRELQKMIDQGGRDGERDLFGDFGGYKRAMHSKTAGTPCRACGTDIVKESYLGGSVYYCPGCQKI' A
#
# COMPACT_ATOMS: atom_id res chain seq x y z
N ALA A 1 2.16 13.33 17.80
CA ALA A 1 3.21 12.50 17.15
C ALA A 1 2.67 11.63 16.00
N ARG A 2 1.57 10.86 16.17
CA ARG A 2 1.01 9.95 15.15
C ARG A 2 0.62 10.63 13.83
N ILE A 3 -0.10 11.75 13.88
CA ILE A 3 -0.52 12.50 12.68
C ILE A 3 0.68 13.05 11.89
N LYS A 4 1.70 13.59 12.59
CA LYS A 4 2.94 14.04 11.92
C LYS A 4 3.66 12.88 11.21
N ARG A 5 3.71 11.70 11.84
CA ARG A 5 4.26 10.49 11.21
C ARG A 5 3.46 10.11 9.96
N LEU A 6 2.12 10.09 10.06
CA LEU A 6 1.23 9.79 8.94
C LEU A 6 1.46 10.76 7.77
N TYR A 7 1.46 12.07 8.04
CA TYR A 7 1.74 13.09 7.04
C TYR A 7 3.09 12.84 6.33
N ASN A 8 4.17 12.66 7.10
CA ASN A 8 5.50 12.46 6.54
C ASN A 8 5.58 11.19 5.67
N VAL A 9 4.99 10.08 6.11
CA VAL A 9 5.02 8.84 5.30
C VAL A 9 4.16 8.97 4.06
N THR A 10 2.99 9.61 4.13
CA THR A 10 2.13 9.82 2.97
C THR A 10 2.85 10.63 1.89
N VAL A 11 3.44 11.77 2.25
CA VAL A 11 4.19 12.61 1.30
C VAL A 11 5.35 11.83 0.68
N ARG A 12 6.12 11.11 1.51
CA ARG A 12 7.27 10.32 1.03
C ARG A 12 6.86 9.18 0.09
N GLU A 13 5.81 8.42 0.41
CA GLU A 13 5.37 7.32 -0.45
C GLU A 13 4.76 7.83 -1.77
N LEU A 14 4.06 8.97 -1.76
CA LEU A 14 3.59 9.62 -3.00
C LEU A 14 4.77 10.08 -3.87
N GLN A 15 5.81 10.68 -3.28
CA GLN A 15 7.01 11.05 -4.04
C GLN A 15 7.66 9.83 -4.68
N LYS A 16 7.85 8.73 -3.94
CA LYS A 16 8.38 7.47 -4.49
C LYS A 16 7.52 6.91 -5.63
N MET A 17 6.20 7.05 -5.54
CA MET A 17 5.29 6.63 -6.61
C MET A 17 5.50 7.47 -7.87
N ILE A 18 5.70 8.78 -7.74
CA ILE A 18 6.01 9.67 -8.87
C ILE A 18 7.37 9.30 -9.48
N ASP A 19 8.41 9.18 -8.65
CA ASP A 19 9.78 8.88 -9.09
C ASP A 19 9.89 7.53 -9.81
N GLN A 20 9.01 6.58 -9.47
CA GLN A 20 8.96 5.25 -10.07
C GLN A 20 7.93 5.14 -11.21
N GLY A 21 7.33 6.23 -11.68
CA GLY A 21 6.38 6.17 -12.80
C GLY A 21 5.05 5.47 -12.47
N GLY A 22 4.61 5.52 -11.21
CA GLY A 22 3.33 4.96 -10.76
C GLY A 22 3.42 3.54 -10.21
N ARG A 23 2.26 2.90 -10.05
CA ARG A 23 2.10 1.60 -9.38
C ARG A 23 2.36 0.46 -10.37
N ASP A 24 2.95 -0.62 -9.86
CA ASP A 24 3.29 -1.83 -10.63
C ASP A 24 2.13 -2.62 -11.24
N GLY A 25 0.88 -2.30 -10.88
CA GLY A 25 -0.31 -2.91 -11.46
C GLY A 25 -1.07 -2.02 -12.43
N GLU A 26 -0.60 -0.79 -12.66
CA GLU A 26 -1.25 0.18 -13.53
C GLU A 26 -0.33 0.52 -14.70
N ARG A 27 -0.94 0.81 -15.85
CA ARG A 27 -0.22 1.27 -17.04
C ARG A 27 -0.33 2.77 -17.19
N ASP A 28 0.72 3.38 -17.71
CA ASP A 28 0.68 4.77 -18.15
C ASP A 28 0.02 4.92 -19.54
N LEU A 29 0.11 6.12 -20.12
CA LEU A 29 -0.46 6.43 -21.43
C LEU A 29 0.26 5.72 -22.60
N PHE A 30 1.49 5.25 -22.40
CA PHE A 30 2.28 4.53 -23.39
C PHE A 30 2.17 3.01 -23.24
N GLY A 31 1.49 2.55 -22.19
CA GLY A 31 1.24 1.14 -21.91
C GLY A 31 2.27 0.53 -20.97
N ASP A 32 3.20 1.30 -20.43
CA ASP A 32 4.26 0.83 -19.54
C ASP A 32 3.78 0.75 -18.09
N PHE A 33 4.25 -0.25 -17.34
CA PHE A 33 3.93 -0.39 -15.93
C PHE A 33 4.83 0.49 -15.06
N GLY A 34 4.27 1.02 -13.97
CA GLY A 34 5.06 1.71 -12.96
C GLY A 34 5.98 0.78 -12.15
N GLY A 35 6.99 1.35 -11.51
CA GLY A 35 7.94 0.63 -10.67
C GLY A 35 7.50 0.45 -9.22
N TYR A 36 6.56 1.26 -8.72
CA TYR A 36 6.21 1.26 -7.30
C TYR A 36 5.46 -0.01 -6.89
N LYS A 37 6.16 -0.86 -6.10
CA LYS A 37 5.64 -2.12 -5.57
C LYS A 37 4.69 -1.90 -4.39
N ARG A 38 3.42 -2.25 -4.58
CA ARG A 38 2.39 -2.14 -3.55
C ARG A 38 2.58 -3.20 -2.47
N ALA A 39 2.64 -2.77 -1.21
CA ALA A 39 2.74 -3.68 -0.07
C ALA A 39 1.38 -4.27 0.35
N MET A 40 0.31 -3.49 0.27
CA MET A 40 -1.05 -3.86 0.68
C MET A 40 -2.01 -3.63 -0.49
N HIS A 41 -2.55 -4.72 -1.06
CA HIS A 41 -3.52 -4.69 -2.16
C HIS A 41 -4.28 -6.02 -2.28
N SER A 42 -5.17 -6.14 -3.28
CA SER A 42 -6.02 -7.32 -3.48
C SER A 42 -5.30 -8.65 -3.56
N LYS A 43 -4.12 -8.71 -4.20
CA LYS A 43 -3.35 -9.96 -4.35
C LYS A 43 -2.53 -10.32 -3.12
N THR A 44 -2.37 -9.41 -2.16
CA THR A 44 -1.66 -9.70 -0.91
C THR A 44 -2.60 -10.09 0.22
N ALA A 45 -3.92 -10.02 0.03
CA ALA A 45 -4.86 -10.48 1.05
C ALA A 45 -4.66 -11.98 1.34
N GLY A 46 -4.56 -12.33 2.62
CA GLY A 46 -4.29 -13.70 3.06
C GLY A 46 -2.83 -14.15 2.91
N THR A 47 -1.91 -13.28 2.48
CA THR A 47 -0.48 -13.60 2.45
C THR A 47 0.26 -13.03 3.67
N PRO A 48 1.36 -13.66 4.11
CA PRO A 48 2.13 -13.17 5.26
C PRO A 48 2.69 -11.76 5.03
N CYS A 49 2.52 -10.88 6.01
CA CYS A 49 3.13 -9.56 6.01
C CYS A 49 4.67 -9.68 6.01
N ARG A 50 5.32 -9.04 5.03
CA ARG A 50 6.80 -9.03 4.92
C ARG A 50 7.54 -8.47 6.14
N ALA A 51 6.85 -7.73 7.01
CA ALA A 51 7.46 -7.12 8.20
C ALA A 51 7.30 -7.97 9.47
N CYS A 52 6.20 -8.72 9.63
CA CYS A 52 5.91 -9.42 10.88
C CYS A 52 5.32 -10.83 10.73
N GLY A 53 5.12 -11.31 9.50
CA GLY A 53 4.57 -12.63 9.21
C GLY A 53 3.06 -12.79 9.40
N THR A 54 2.38 -11.85 10.07
CA THR A 54 0.91 -11.89 10.21
C THR A 54 0.22 -11.72 8.86
N ASP A 55 -0.80 -12.52 8.58
CA ASP A 55 -1.55 -12.45 7.34
C ASP A 55 -2.21 -11.08 7.14
N ILE A 56 -2.15 -10.59 5.90
CA ILE A 56 -2.75 -9.33 5.50
C ILE A 56 -4.27 -9.51 5.37
N VAL A 57 -5.02 -8.59 5.99
CA VAL A 57 -6.47 -8.62 6.04
C VAL A 57 -7.04 -7.70 4.95
N LYS A 58 -8.11 -8.17 4.30
CA LYS A 58 -9.00 -7.36 3.46
C LYS A 58 -10.29 -7.10 4.22
N GLU A 59 -10.70 -5.85 4.33
CA GLU A 59 -11.98 -5.46 4.91
C GLU A 59 -12.73 -4.49 3.99
N SER A 60 -14.05 -4.43 4.15
CA SER A 60 -14.89 -3.44 3.50
C SER A 60 -15.01 -2.21 4.39
N TYR A 61 -14.71 -1.02 3.87
CA TYR A 61 -14.81 0.25 4.60
C TYR A 61 -15.38 1.34 3.70
N LEU A 62 -16.50 1.94 4.11
CA LEU A 62 -17.21 3.02 3.39
C LEU A 62 -17.45 2.72 1.89
N GLY A 63 -17.79 1.47 1.57
CA GLY A 63 -18.04 1.03 0.18
C GLY A 63 -16.77 0.69 -0.62
N GLY A 64 -15.57 0.85 -0.05
CA GLY A 64 -14.29 0.44 -0.65
C GLY A 64 -13.68 -0.79 0.04
N SER A 65 -12.61 -1.32 -0.53
CA SER A 65 -11.77 -2.33 0.13
C SER A 65 -10.52 -1.69 0.73
N VAL A 66 -10.24 -2.01 1.99
CA VAL A 66 -8.98 -1.66 2.67
C VAL A 66 -8.16 -2.93 2.89
N TYR A 67 -6.84 -2.78 2.79
CA TYR A 67 -5.88 -3.86 3.00
C TYR A 67 -4.85 -3.41 4.04
N TYR A 68 -4.67 -4.18 5.09
CA TYR A 68 -3.76 -3.82 6.17
C TYR A 68 -3.22 -5.04 6.92
N CYS A 69 -2.13 -4.85 7.67
CA CYS A 69 -1.58 -5.89 8.53
C CYS A 69 -1.99 -5.63 9.98
N PRO A 70 -2.78 -6.50 10.63
CA PRO A 70 -3.23 -6.28 12.02
C PRO A 70 -2.09 -6.39 13.04
N GLY A 71 -1.00 -7.10 12.71
CA GLY A 71 0.19 -7.16 13.56
C GLY A 71 0.98 -5.83 13.61
N CYS A 72 1.11 -5.16 12.46
CA CYS A 72 1.88 -3.91 12.34
C CYS A 72 1.03 -2.65 12.56
N GLN A 73 -0.21 -2.64 12.08
CA GLN A 73 -1.08 -1.47 12.03
C GLN A 73 -2.14 -1.55 13.13
N LYS A 74 -1.69 -1.39 14.37
CA LYS A 74 -2.57 -1.35 15.54
C LYS A 74 -3.36 -0.04 15.57
N ILE A 75 -4.64 -0.12 15.94
CA ILE A 75 -5.50 1.05 16.16
C ILE A 75 -5.12 1.71 17.47
#